data_AF-A0A973PRX8-F1
#
_entry.id   AF-A0A973PRX8-F1
#
_cell.length_a   1.000
_cell.length_b   1.000
_cell.length_c   1.000
_cell.angle_alpha   90.00
_cell.angle_beta   90.00
_cell.angle_gamma   90.00
#
_symmetry.space_group_name_H-M   'P 1'
#
loop_
_entity.id
_entity.type
_entity.pdbx_description
1 polymer ?
#
loop_
_entity_poly.entity_id
_entity_poly.type
_entity_poly.pdbx_seq_one_letter_code
_entity_poly.pdbx_strand_id
1 'polypeptide(L)'
;MTVTFSTQPSTADLLLRADPRQVVDELARAVDAGGVAAELAREVNAPAGELVRKAAAAGGELLQGIDVGAVLLEGWSRYRALRLAARDTLDNPGTGRLVPLLEHEIVSHHEPYVEVQVNGQAVTRIPIGVDLKLRLVLVQASVRNGRLMRLTGGTCTAAIAFSMRGVELASRDLVKVALPLNRDLGEGIPLLRDAAHR
;
A
#
# COMPACT_ATOMS: atom_id res chain seq x y z
N MET A 1 17.93 -0.42 12.02
CA MET A 1 17.14 0.62 12.72
C MET A 1 15.92 0.90 11.87
N THR A 2 14.76 0.41 12.30
CA THR A 2 13.51 0.45 11.52
C THR A 2 12.82 1.78 11.82
N VAL A 3 12.82 2.70 10.86
CA VAL A 3 12.05 3.93 10.96
C VAL A 3 10.58 3.53 10.85
N THR A 4 9.85 3.59 11.97
CA THR A 4 8.44 3.24 12.01
C THR A 4 7.66 4.55 11.95
N PHE A 5 7.01 4.83 10.83
CA PHE A 5 6.08 5.93 10.74
C PHE A 5 4.81 5.53 11.48
N SER A 6 4.53 6.17 12.60
CA SER A 6 3.26 6.01 13.31
C SER A 6 2.20 6.87 12.63
N THR A 7 1.37 6.25 11.79
CA THR A 7 0.19 6.90 11.21
C THR A 7 -1.07 6.13 11.62
N GLN A 8 -1.65 6.52 12.76
CA GLN A 8 -3.08 6.25 13.00
C GLN A 8 -3.92 7.24 12.19
N PRO A 9 -5.00 6.83 11.49
CA PRO A 9 -5.18 5.55 10.82
C PRO A 9 -4.31 5.46 9.55
N SER A 10 -3.96 4.25 9.15
CA SER A 10 -3.11 3.92 8.01
C SER A 10 -3.61 4.52 6.70
N THR A 11 -2.68 4.90 5.83
CA THR A 11 -2.92 5.70 4.62
C THR A 11 -3.86 5.06 3.58
N ALA A 12 -4.18 3.76 3.66
CA ALA A 12 -5.25 3.14 2.87
C ALA A 12 -6.66 3.70 3.18
N ASP A 13 -6.93 4.14 4.42
CA ASP A 13 -8.18 4.84 4.81
C ASP A 13 -8.38 6.14 4.00
N LEU A 14 -7.29 6.74 3.53
CA LEU A 14 -7.27 8.03 2.83
C LEU A 14 -7.26 7.90 1.30
N LEU A 15 -6.88 6.74 0.73
CA LEU A 15 -6.86 6.56 -0.72
C LEU A 15 -8.27 6.35 -1.32
N LEU A 16 -9.24 5.88 -0.53
CA LEU A 16 -10.52 5.39 -1.06
C LEU A 16 -11.76 6.24 -0.74
N ARG A 17 -11.76 7.22 0.17
CA ARG A 17 -12.99 7.98 0.53
C ARG A 17 -14.25 7.12 0.80
N ALA A 18 -14.13 5.82 0.98
CA ALA A 18 -15.16 5.05 1.64
C ALA A 18 -14.98 5.35 3.12
N ASP A 19 -16.07 5.62 3.82
CA ASP A 19 -16.09 5.45 5.26
C ASP A 19 -15.45 4.08 5.55
N PRO A 20 -14.40 3.96 6.39
CA PRO A 20 -13.78 2.68 6.70
C PRO A 20 -14.81 1.61 7.14
N ARG A 21 -15.96 2.05 7.65
CA ARG A 21 -17.12 1.20 7.97
C ARG A 21 -17.81 0.60 6.75
N GLN A 22 -17.77 1.27 5.59
CA GLN A 22 -18.39 0.82 4.34
C GLN A 22 -17.50 -0.14 3.55
N VAL A 23 -16.18 -0.15 3.78
CA VAL A 23 -15.23 -1.02 3.07
C VAL A 23 -15.54 -2.50 3.32
N VAL A 24 -15.81 -2.87 4.57
CA VAL A 24 -16.17 -4.27 4.91
C VAL A 24 -17.46 -4.68 4.24
N ASP A 25 -18.46 -3.80 4.16
CA ASP A 25 -19.73 -4.10 3.50
C ASP A 25 -19.58 -4.24 1.97
N GLU A 26 -18.76 -3.39 1.34
CA GLU A 26 -18.45 -3.49 -0.08
C GLU A 26 -17.67 -4.78 -0.39
N LEU A 27 -16.68 -5.12 0.42
CA LEU A 27 -15.93 -6.37 0.30
C LEU A 27 -16.84 -7.58 0.53
N ALA A 28 -17.76 -7.53 1.50
CA ALA A 28 -18.71 -8.61 1.74
C ALA A 28 -19.61 -8.85 0.52
N ARG A 29 -20.14 -7.78 -0.09
CA ARG A 29 -20.94 -7.88 -1.32
C ARG A 29 -20.12 -8.44 -2.49
N ALA A 30 -18.87 -7.99 -2.63
CA ALA A 30 -17.97 -8.44 -3.68
C ALA A 30 -17.61 -9.93 -3.55
N VAL A 31 -17.31 -10.39 -2.34
CA VAL A 31 -17.05 -11.80 -2.02
C VAL A 31 -18.26 -12.68 -2.33
N ASP A 32 -19.46 -12.22 -1.99
CA ASP A 32 -20.70 -12.94 -2.25
C ASP A 32 -21.01 -13.01 -3.76
N ALA A 33 -20.89 -11.89 -4.47
CA ALA A 33 -21.09 -11.81 -5.91
C ALA A 33 -20.09 -12.66 -6.71
N GLY A 34 -18.85 -12.77 -6.24
CA GLY A 34 -17.82 -13.60 -6.86
C GLY A 34 -18.01 -15.11 -6.69
N GLY A 35 -18.97 -15.56 -5.87
CA GLY A 35 -19.30 -16.97 -5.65
C GLY A 35 -18.23 -17.78 -4.89
N VAL A 36 -17.07 -17.18 -4.59
CA VAL A 36 -15.93 -17.84 -3.93
C VAL A 36 -16.31 -18.31 -2.52
N ALA A 37 -17.12 -17.52 -1.79
CA ALA A 37 -17.60 -17.93 -0.46
C ALA A 37 -18.51 -19.15 -0.49
N ALA A 38 -19.34 -19.31 -1.53
CA ALA A 38 -20.21 -20.48 -1.68
C ALA A 38 -19.43 -21.75 -2.06
N GLU A 39 -18.31 -21.61 -2.76
CA GLU A 39 -17.38 -22.70 -3.04
C GLU A 39 -16.66 -23.14 -1.76
N LEU A 40 -16.06 -22.19 -1.04
CA LEU A 40 -15.37 -22.44 0.23
C LEU A 40 -16.30 -23.02 1.29
N ALA A 41 -17.53 -22.53 1.39
CA ALA A 41 -18.55 -23.04 2.30
C ALA A 41 -18.81 -24.54 2.13
N ARG A 42 -18.81 -25.01 0.87
CA ARG A 42 -18.97 -26.44 0.54
C ARG A 42 -17.72 -27.24 0.91
N GLU A 43 -16.54 -26.69 0.68
CA GLU A 43 -15.27 -27.34 0.98
C GLU A 43 -15.07 -27.57 2.49
N VAL A 44 -15.39 -26.57 3.30
CA VAL A 44 -15.17 -26.61 4.77
C VAL A 44 -16.44 -26.92 5.56
N ASN A 45 -17.55 -27.22 4.89
CA ASN A 45 -18.87 -27.48 5.46
C ASN A 45 -19.29 -26.42 6.51
N ALA A 46 -19.19 -25.14 6.14
CA ALA A 46 -19.52 -23.99 6.99
C ALA A 46 -20.55 -23.05 6.32
N PRO A 47 -21.29 -22.23 7.09
CA PRO A 47 -22.22 -21.27 6.52
C PRO A 47 -21.50 -20.21 5.66
N ALA A 48 -21.89 -20.07 4.39
CA ALA A 48 -21.28 -19.11 3.46
C ALA A 48 -21.25 -17.68 4.00
N GLY A 49 -22.34 -17.22 4.63
CA GLY A 49 -22.41 -15.88 5.21
C GLY A 49 -21.38 -15.61 6.32
N GLU A 50 -20.93 -16.64 7.05
CA GLU A 50 -19.86 -16.47 8.04
C GLU A 50 -18.49 -16.30 7.36
N LEU A 51 -18.23 -17.07 6.30
CA LEU A 51 -17.02 -16.95 5.50
C LEU A 51 -16.93 -15.60 4.79
N VAL A 52 -18.05 -15.11 4.23
CA VAL A 52 -18.15 -13.76 3.63
C VAL A 52 -17.73 -12.69 4.65
N ARG A 53 -18.30 -12.71 5.86
CA ARG A 53 -17.97 -11.72 6.91
C ARG A 53 -16.51 -11.80 7.34
N LYS A 54 -15.97 -13.00 7.54
CA LYS A 54 -14.57 -13.19 7.96
C LYS A 54 -13.60 -12.74 6.87
N ALA A 55 -13.87 -13.08 5.61
CA ALA A 55 -13.05 -12.64 4.48
C ALA A 55 -13.09 -11.11 4.31
N ALA A 56 -14.27 -10.50 4.43
CA ALA A 56 -14.42 -9.05 4.35
C ALA A 56 -13.73 -8.31 5.51
N ALA A 57 -13.83 -8.84 6.73
CA ALA A 57 -13.13 -8.29 7.90
C ALA A 57 -11.62 -8.36 7.74
N ALA A 58 -11.08 -9.52 7.34
CA ALA A 58 -9.66 -9.69 7.08
C ALA A 58 -9.18 -8.75 5.95
N GLY A 59 -9.95 -8.62 4.86
CA GLY A 59 -9.66 -7.67 3.80
C GLY A 59 -9.60 -6.22 4.29
N GLY A 60 -10.55 -5.82 5.16
CA GLY A 60 -10.55 -4.51 5.80
C GLY A 60 -9.32 -4.27 6.69
N GLU A 61 -8.97 -5.22 7.54
CA GLU A 61 -7.78 -5.17 8.40
C GLU A 61 -6.48 -5.09 7.59
N LEU A 62 -6.39 -5.84 6.49
CA LEU A 62 -5.22 -5.83 5.61
C LEU A 62 -5.04 -4.49 4.91
N LEU A 63 -6.13 -3.88 4.46
CA LEU A 63 -6.09 -2.52 3.93
C LEU A 63 -5.56 -1.56 5.00
N GLN A 64 -5.99 -1.71 6.26
CA GLN A 64 -5.45 -0.93 7.37
C GLN A 64 -3.97 -1.20 7.69
N GLY A 65 -3.42 -2.33 7.25
CA GLY A 65 -2.00 -2.66 7.43
C GLY A 65 -1.08 -2.01 6.40
N ILE A 66 -1.60 -1.54 5.26
CA ILE A 66 -0.78 -1.02 4.16
C ILE A 66 -0.42 0.46 4.41
N ASP A 67 0.86 0.69 4.70
CA ASP A 67 1.45 2.02 4.74
C ASP A 67 1.83 2.46 3.31
N VAL A 68 0.95 3.25 2.69
CA VAL A 68 1.19 3.86 1.37
C VAL A 68 2.45 4.73 1.38
N GLY A 69 2.77 5.35 2.52
CA GLY A 69 4.04 6.04 2.71
C GLY A 69 5.22 5.09 2.52
N ALA A 70 5.21 3.93 3.17
CA ALA A 70 6.25 2.91 3.01
C ALA A 70 6.34 2.38 1.56
N VAL A 71 5.23 2.17 0.87
CA VAL A 71 5.19 1.76 -0.55
C VAL A 71 5.82 2.84 -1.45
N LEU A 72 5.47 4.11 -1.23
CA LEU A 72 6.05 5.25 -1.94
C LEU A 72 7.54 5.36 -1.67
N LEU A 73 7.96 5.22 -0.41
CA LEU A 73 9.36 5.20 0.02
C LEU A 73 10.15 4.14 -0.71
N GLU A 74 9.64 2.91 -0.75
CA GLU A 74 10.29 1.80 -1.41
C GLU A 74 10.44 2.09 -2.91
N GLY A 75 9.38 2.57 -3.56
CA GLY A 75 9.42 2.99 -4.97
C GLY A 75 10.47 4.07 -5.23
N TRP A 76 10.52 5.12 -4.41
CA TRP A 76 11.50 6.20 -4.55
C TRP A 76 12.93 5.77 -4.28
N SER A 77 13.17 4.87 -3.33
CA SER A 77 14.50 4.31 -3.07
C SER A 77 15.07 3.57 -4.29
N ARG A 78 14.20 3.06 -5.16
CA ARG A 78 14.55 2.36 -6.40
C ARG A 78 14.71 3.33 -7.59
N TYR A 79 14.27 4.58 -7.45
CA TYR A 79 14.33 5.57 -8.53
C TYR A 79 15.73 6.15 -8.71
N ARG A 80 16.33 5.90 -9.89
CA ARG A 80 17.72 6.23 -10.20
C ARG A 80 18.06 7.70 -10.01
N ALA A 81 17.19 8.63 -10.43
CA ALA A 81 17.49 10.05 -10.34
C ALA A 81 17.56 10.54 -8.89
N LEU A 82 16.68 10.03 -8.01
CA LEU A 82 16.74 10.31 -6.58
C LEU A 82 18.01 9.74 -5.94
N ARG A 83 18.41 8.52 -6.33
CA ARG A 83 19.67 7.93 -5.86
C ARG A 83 20.91 8.71 -6.29
N LEU A 84 20.94 9.19 -7.53
CA LEU A 84 22.04 10.01 -8.04
C LEU A 84 22.12 11.34 -7.29
N ALA A 85 20.99 12.02 -7.10
CA ALA A 85 20.93 13.23 -6.29
C ALA A 85 21.35 12.98 -4.83
N ALA A 86 20.94 11.84 -4.25
CA ALA A 86 21.33 11.45 -2.91
C ALA A 86 22.85 11.28 -2.81
N ARG A 87 23.47 10.55 -3.75
CA ARG A 87 24.92 10.36 -3.79
C ARG A 87 25.66 11.69 -3.92
N ASP A 88 25.22 12.53 -4.86
CA ASP A 88 25.84 13.83 -5.12
C ASP A 88 25.77 14.76 -3.90
N THR A 89 24.66 14.76 -3.15
CA THR A 89 24.54 15.54 -1.89
C THR A 89 25.33 14.98 -0.71
N LEU A 90 25.75 13.70 -0.76
CA LEU A 90 26.68 13.14 0.21
C LEU A 90 28.13 13.50 -0.15
N ASP A 91 28.46 13.40 -1.44
CA ASP A 91 29.78 13.74 -1.95
C ASP A 91 30.05 15.25 -1.87
N ASN A 92 28.99 16.08 -1.85
CA ASN A 92 29.05 17.54 -1.69
C ASN A 92 28.19 18.02 -0.50
N PRO A 93 28.69 17.92 0.74
CA PRO A 93 27.93 18.29 1.95
C PRO A 93 27.43 19.74 1.94
N GLY A 94 26.26 19.98 2.51
CA GLY A 94 25.62 21.31 2.55
C GLY A 94 24.87 21.69 1.28
N THR A 95 24.97 20.90 0.20
CA THR A 95 24.20 21.12 -1.02
C THR A 95 22.83 20.44 -0.95
N GLY A 96 21.87 21.01 -1.68
CA GLY A 96 20.55 20.41 -1.93
C GLY A 96 20.33 20.17 -3.42
N ARG A 97 19.44 19.23 -3.74
CA ARG A 97 18.99 18.95 -5.11
C ARG A 97 17.47 18.90 -5.19
N LEU A 98 16.92 19.51 -6.22
CA LEU A 98 15.51 19.38 -6.58
C LEU A 98 15.42 18.41 -7.76
N VAL A 99 14.69 17.32 -7.57
CA VAL A 99 14.53 16.27 -8.58
C VAL A 99 13.08 16.26 -9.05
N PRO A 100 12.80 16.61 -10.32
CA PRO A 100 11.45 16.52 -10.86
C PRO A 100 11.06 15.05 -11.11
N LEU A 101 9.87 14.67 -10.65
CA LEU A 101 9.21 13.40 -10.88
C LEU A 101 8.04 13.67 -11.85
N LEU A 102 8.37 13.74 -13.14
CA LEU A 102 7.45 14.22 -14.18
C LEU A 102 6.24 13.29 -14.35
N GLU A 103 6.48 11.98 -14.41
CA GLU A 103 5.48 10.93 -14.22
C GLU A 103 6.16 9.70 -13.61
N HIS A 104 5.61 9.17 -12.52
CA HIS A 104 6.15 7.97 -11.89
C HIS A 104 5.03 7.05 -11.43
N GLU A 105 5.17 5.76 -11.75
CA GLU A 105 4.26 4.71 -11.35
C GLU A 105 4.94 3.79 -10.34
N ILE A 106 4.27 3.52 -9.24
CA ILE A 106 4.69 2.59 -8.20
C ILE A 106 3.60 1.54 -8.06
N VAL A 107 3.99 0.27 -8.20
CA VAL A 107 3.10 -0.88 -8.04
C VAL A 107 3.57 -1.69 -6.85
N SER A 108 2.64 -2.10 -5.99
CA SER A 108 2.87 -2.97 -4.84
C SER A 108 1.87 -4.11 -4.85
N HIS A 109 2.35 -5.33 -4.60
CA HIS A 109 1.55 -6.53 -4.51
C HIS A 109 1.68 -7.12 -3.10
N HIS A 110 0.54 -7.44 -2.48
CA HIS A 110 0.48 -8.05 -1.17
C HIS A 110 -0.36 -9.33 -1.25
N GLU A 111 0.16 -10.44 -0.70
CA GLU A 111 -0.52 -11.74 -0.69
C GLU A 111 -0.69 -12.31 0.74
N PRO A 112 -1.48 -11.66 1.60
CA PRO A 112 -1.87 -12.21 2.91
C PRO A 112 -2.82 -13.42 2.78
N TYR A 113 -3.13 -14.08 3.89
CA TYR A 113 -4.09 -15.20 3.91
C TYR A 113 -5.00 -15.17 5.14
N VAL A 114 -6.23 -15.69 4.99
CA VAL A 114 -7.12 -16.04 6.12
C VAL A 114 -6.97 -17.51 6.43
N GLU A 115 -6.71 -17.86 7.69
CA GLU A 115 -6.77 -19.24 8.14
C GLU A 115 -8.20 -19.60 8.58
N VAL A 116 -8.77 -20.62 7.95
CA VAL A 116 -10.08 -21.16 8.30
C VAL A 116 -9.88 -22.25 9.32
N GLN A 117 -10.51 -22.10 10.49
CA GLN A 117 -10.48 -23.10 11.55
C GLN A 117 -11.88 -23.65 11.82
N VAL A 118 -11.98 -24.96 12.00
CA VAL A 118 -13.20 -25.66 12.44
C VAL A 118 -12.87 -26.37 13.75
N ASN A 119 -13.65 -26.11 14.80
CA ASN A 119 -13.39 -26.62 16.15
C ASN A 119 -11.96 -26.32 16.67
N GLY A 120 -11.40 -25.17 16.30
CA GLY A 120 -10.05 -24.75 16.70
C GLY A 120 -8.91 -25.43 15.94
N GLN A 121 -9.21 -26.25 14.92
CA GLN A 121 -8.19 -26.84 14.04
C GLN A 121 -8.16 -26.12 12.71
N ALA A 122 -6.97 -25.74 12.24
CA ALA A 122 -6.77 -25.16 10.93
C ALA A 122 -7.12 -26.18 9.83
N VAL A 123 -8.10 -25.82 9.00
CA VAL A 123 -8.61 -26.65 7.91
C VAL A 123 -8.00 -26.22 6.59
N THR A 124 -7.94 -24.91 6.33
CA THR A 124 -7.38 -24.38 5.08
C THR A 124 -6.92 -22.93 5.24
N ARG A 125 -6.17 -22.44 4.25
CA ARG A 125 -5.76 -21.04 4.12
C ARG A 125 -6.29 -20.48 2.82
N ILE A 126 -6.90 -19.30 2.90
CA ILE A 126 -7.47 -18.60 1.77
C ILE A 126 -6.52 -17.44 1.43
N PRO A 127 -5.75 -17.50 0.33
CA PRO A 127 -4.93 -16.38 -0.09
C PRO A 127 -5.81 -15.22 -0.55
N ILE A 128 -5.42 -14.03 -0.14
CA ILE A 128 -6.01 -12.75 -0.49
C ILE A 128 -4.94 -11.95 -1.24
N GLY A 129 -5.25 -11.50 -2.44
CA GLY A 129 -4.37 -10.58 -3.19
C GLY A 129 -4.83 -9.15 -3.03
N VAL A 130 -3.89 -8.24 -2.76
CA VAL A 130 -4.11 -6.79 -2.79
C VAL A 130 -3.07 -6.15 -3.70
N ASP A 131 -3.55 -5.59 -4.81
CA ASP A 131 -2.73 -4.85 -5.75
C ASP A 131 -2.96 -3.35 -5.57
N LEU A 132 -1.89 -2.62 -5.30
CA LEU A 132 -1.91 -1.16 -5.18
C LEU A 132 -1.07 -0.54 -6.29
N LYS A 133 -1.67 0.40 -7.02
CA LYS A 133 -0.99 1.17 -8.07
C LYS A 133 -1.10 2.66 -7.76
N LEU A 134 0.04 3.33 -7.63
CA LEU A 134 0.16 4.76 -7.37
C LEU A 134 0.78 5.44 -8.59
N ARG A 135 0.14 6.49 -9.09
CA ARG A 135 0.67 7.31 -10.18
C ARG A 135 0.87 8.73 -9.68
N LEU A 136 2.11 9.20 -9.73
CA LEU A 136 2.51 10.55 -9.37
C LEU A 136 2.80 11.34 -10.65
N VAL A 137 2.30 12.57 -10.71
CA VAL A 137 2.49 13.48 -11.84
C VAL A 137 2.96 14.82 -11.31
N LEU A 138 4.01 15.40 -11.90
CA LEU A 138 4.54 16.74 -11.59
C LEU A 138 4.95 16.95 -10.10
N VAL A 139 5.48 15.92 -9.45
CA VAL A 139 5.98 16.03 -8.06
C VAL A 139 7.45 16.43 -8.07
N GLN A 140 7.87 17.40 -7.26
CA GLN A 140 9.27 17.75 -7.10
C GLN A 140 9.81 17.27 -5.75
N ALA A 141 10.89 16.50 -5.77
CA ALA A 141 11.54 16.00 -4.57
C ALA A 141 12.74 16.85 -4.17
N SER A 142 12.84 17.23 -2.90
CA SER A 142 14.02 17.86 -2.32
C SER A 142 14.90 16.79 -1.67
N VAL A 143 16.17 16.73 -2.08
CA VAL A 143 17.17 15.80 -1.56
C VAL A 143 18.31 16.59 -0.91
N ARG A 144 18.70 16.18 0.30
CA ARG A 144 19.82 16.77 1.05
C ARG A 144 20.50 15.70 1.89
N ASN A 145 21.83 15.71 1.96
CA ASN A 145 22.64 14.77 2.75
C ASN A 145 22.25 13.30 2.50
N GLY A 146 21.97 12.93 1.24
CA GLY A 146 21.57 11.57 0.89
C GLY A 146 20.11 11.20 1.22
N ARG A 147 19.30 12.16 1.66
CA ARG A 147 17.93 11.91 2.18
C ARG A 147 16.89 12.71 1.40
N LEU A 148 15.72 12.10 1.20
CA LEU A 148 14.54 12.78 0.71
C LEU A 148 13.94 13.61 1.85
N MET A 149 13.90 14.93 1.69
CA MET A 149 13.49 15.86 2.74
C MET A 149 12.05 16.33 2.59
N ARG A 150 11.59 16.50 1.34
CA ARG A 150 10.28 17.07 1.04
C ARG A 150 9.83 16.66 -0.36
N LEU A 151 8.52 16.54 -0.56
CA LEU A 151 7.88 16.48 -1.87
C LEU A 151 7.00 17.70 -2.03
N THR A 152 7.07 18.36 -3.17
CA THR A 152 6.36 19.62 -3.43
C THR A 152 5.61 19.53 -4.75
N GLY A 153 4.35 19.98 -4.74
CA GLY A 153 3.52 20.02 -5.95
C GLY A 153 3.11 18.63 -6.48
N GLY A 154 2.39 18.66 -7.60
CA GLY A 154 1.96 17.47 -8.33
C GLY A 154 0.59 16.91 -7.90
N THR A 155 0.21 15.82 -8.56
CA THR A 155 -0.97 15.02 -8.22
C THR A 155 -0.55 13.57 -8.00
N CYS A 156 -1.28 12.89 -7.13
CA CYS A 156 -1.19 11.45 -6.99
C CYS A 156 -2.57 10.87 -7.27
N THR A 157 -2.61 9.80 -8.06
CA THR A 157 -3.77 8.94 -8.18
C THR A 157 -3.43 7.54 -7.70
N ALA A 158 -4.41 6.85 -7.16
CA ALA A 158 -4.26 5.48 -6.68
C ALA A 158 -5.36 4.59 -7.25
N ALA A 159 -5.00 3.38 -7.65
CA ALA A 159 -5.91 2.30 -7.98
C ALA A 159 -5.63 1.12 -7.04
N ILE A 160 -6.67 0.38 -6.71
CA ILE A 160 -6.57 -0.81 -5.86
C ILE A 160 -7.39 -1.95 -6.44
N ALA A 161 -6.90 -3.18 -6.35
CA ALA A 161 -7.66 -4.38 -6.63
C ALA A 161 -7.55 -5.37 -5.47
N PHE A 162 -8.66 -6.02 -5.15
CA PHE A 162 -8.78 -7.05 -4.13
C PHE A 162 -9.21 -8.36 -4.79
N SER A 163 -8.46 -9.42 -4.53
CA SER A 163 -8.73 -10.75 -5.06
C SER A 163 -8.72 -11.81 -3.97
N MET A 164 -9.44 -12.91 -4.19
CA MET A 164 -9.46 -14.07 -3.32
C MET A 164 -9.32 -15.33 -4.17
N ARG A 165 -8.34 -16.19 -3.84
CA ARG A 165 -7.96 -17.35 -4.67
C ARG A 165 -7.71 -16.99 -6.15
N GLY A 166 -7.17 -15.80 -6.40
CA GLY A 166 -6.89 -15.31 -7.75
C GLY A 166 -8.11 -14.79 -8.52
N VAL A 167 -9.31 -14.80 -7.92
CA VAL A 167 -10.50 -14.16 -8.49
C VAL A 167 -10.56 -12.71 -8.00
N GLU A 168 -10.53 -11.74 -8.91
CA GLU A 168 -10.79 -10.34 -8.57
C GLU A 168 -12.23 -10.19 -8.09
N LEU A 169 -12.41 -9.66 -6.88
CA LEU A 169 -13.71 -9.47 -6.26
C LEU A 169 -14.14 -8.01 -6.32
N ALA A 170 -13.20 -7.10 -6.10
CA ALA A 170 -13.45 -5.67 -6.12
C ALA A 170 -12.22 -4.94 -6.63
N SER A 171 -12.45 -3.87 -7.37
CA SER A 171 -11.40 -2.95 -7.78
C SER A 171 -11.90 -1.52 -7.81
N ARG A 172 -10.96 -0.60 -7.72
CA ARG A 172 -11.21 0.81 -7.89
C ARG A 172 -10.13 1.41 -8.77
N ASP A 173 -10.57 2.02 -9.85
CA ASP A 173 -9.70 2.74 -10.78
C ASP A 173 -9.05 3.97 -10.15
N LEU A 174 -8.09 4.55 -10.88
CA LEU A 174 -7.25 5.67 -10.47
C LEU A 174 -8.07 6.85 -9.92
N VAL A 175 -8.20 6.93 -8.59
CA VAL A 175 -8.81 8.05 -7.89
C VAL A 175 -7.74 9.04 -7.42
N LYS A 176 -8.05 10.34 -7.45
CA LYS A 176 -7.13 11.37 -6.95
C LYS A 176 -7.02 11.27 -5.43
N VAL A 177 -5.78 11.26 -4.93
CA VAL A 177 -5.49 11.13 -3.51
C VAL A 177 -4.68 12.30 -3.00
N ALA A 178 -5.05 12.77 -1.81
CA ALA A 178 -4.34 13.86 -1.15
C ALA A 178 -3.09 13.29 -0.47
N LEU A 179 -1.97 13.36 -1.16
CA LEU A 179 -0.68 13.22 -0.50
C LEU A 179 -0.40 14.49 0.31
N PRO A 180 0.30 14.41 1.46
CA PRO A 180 0.81 15.57 2.18
C PRO A 180 2.00 16.21 1.42
N LEU A 181 1.79 16.50 0.13
CA LEU A 181 2.68 17.27 -0.73
C LEU A 181 2.83 18.63 -0.06
N ASN A 182 4.06 19.06 0.11
CA ASN A 182 4.52 20.26 0.82
C ASN A 182 4.77 20.11 2.33
N ARG A 183 4.81 18.89 2.89
CA ARG A 183 5.33 18.68 4.25
C ARG A 183 6.80 18.29 4.28
N ASP A 184 7.54 18.86 5.23
CA ASP A 184 8.86 18.36 5.58
C ASP A 184 8.75 16.98 6.22
N LEU A 185 9.63 16.08 5.79
CA LEU A 185 9.71 14.70 6.28
C LEU A 185 10.60 14.60 7.52
N GLY A 186 10.72 15.69 8.29
CA GLY A 186 11.57 15.78 9.48
C GLY A 186 13.03 15.51 9.18
N GLU A 187 13.58 14.43 9.75
CA GLU A 187 14.95 13.96 9.47
C GLU A 187 15.16 13.52 8.01
N GLY A 188 14.09 13.38 7.23
CA GLY A 188 14.13 12.90 5.86
C GLY A 188 14.32 11.40 5.77
N ILE A 189 14.12 10.85 4.58
CA ILE A 189 14.14 9.41 4.32
C ILE A 189 15.44 9.04 3.61
N PRO A 190 16.21 8.03 4.08
CA PRO A 190 17.41 7.59 3.37
C PRO A 190 17.07 7.03 1.99
N LEU A 191 17.67 7.58 0.95
CA LEU A 191 17.46 7.15 -0.44
C LEU A 191 18.48 6.10 -0.91
N LEU A 192 19.57 5.94 -0.16
CA LEU A 192 20.56 4.89 -0.36
C LEU A 192 20.34 3.84 0.71
N ARG A 193 20.23 2.56 0.34
CA ARG A 193 20.26 1.48 1.31
C ARG A 193 21.62 1.49 2.00
N ASP A 194 21.65 1.40 3.32
CA ASP A 194 22.86 1.04 4.02
C ASP A 194 23.32 -0.32 3.49
N ALA A 195 24.57 -0.40 3.06
CA ALA A 195 25.22 -1.67 2.76
C ALA A 195 25.48 -2.39 4.09
N ALA A 196 24.42 -2.89 4.73
CA ALA A 196 24.50 -3.66 5.95
C ALA A 196 23.72 -4.96 5.78
N HIS A 197 24.49 -6.05 5.84
CA HIS A 197 24.12 -7.47 5.90
C HIS A 197 24.10 -8.18 4.53
N ARG A 198 25.32 -8.55 4.10
CA ARG A 198 25.56 -9.86 3.48
C ARG A 198 25.48 -10.95 4.54
#